data_AF-A0A1W9MG54-F1
#
_entry.id   AF-A0A1W9MG54-F1
#
_cell.length_a   1.000
_cell.length_b   1.000
_cell.length_c   1.000
_cell.angle_alpha   90.00
_cell.angle_beta   90.00
_cell.angle_gamma   90.00
#
_symmetry.space_group_name_H-M   'P 1'
#
loop_
_entity.id
_entity.type
_entity.pdbx_description
1 polymer ?
#
loop_
_entity_poly.entity_id
_entity_poly.type
_entity_poly.pdbx_seq_one_letter_code
_entity_poly.pdbx_strand_id
1 'polypeptide(L)'
;MIIMTTNITSLSKIESALLSTLSAEGKNIFTTDDASAVIGKGRTDIRNILSTLSKKSWINRIERGKYLIVPLEAGVERKWSEDSFIIASHLIAPYTIAPYTIAPYTIAYWSALSYWNLTEQMPRTVFVASTHRKFTGQKKIASIPYRFITLLPEKFFGIKTIWINNKKVNMTDPEKTIVDCLDHPEYCGGIVEAVKGVWNGIKDKNIDLKKATGYAARINNKAVFKRLGYLCEVLGIKTEQSNIWLHNISKGYSLLDPTLPDKGNYLRKWRLRCNVDKYNLTEWKEH
;
A
#
# COMPACT_ATOMS: atom_id res chain seq x y z
N MET A 1 -35.55 3.50 16.23
CA MET A 1 -35.33 2.43 17.24
C MET A 1 -34.00 1.78 16.90
N ILE A 2 -32.93 2.14 17.61
CA ILE A 2 -31.58 1.60 17.34
C ILE A 2 -31.54 0.20 17.97
N ILE A 3 -31.50 -0.81 17.11
CA ILE A 3 -31.33 -2.20 17.52
C ILE A 3 -29.89 -2.34 18.04
N MET A 4 -29.74 -2.49 19.36
CA MET A 4 -28.47 -2.73 20.05
C MET A 4 -27.99 -4.17 19.77
N THR A 5 -27.12 -4.37 18.78
CA THR A 5 -26.56 -5.71 18.47
C THR A 5 -25.11 -5.92 18.90
N THR A 6 -24.53 -5.05 19.72
CA THR A 6 -23.23 -5.30 20.36
C THR A 6 -23.26 -4.93 21.84
N ASN A 7 -23.09 -5.91 22.73
CA ASN A 7 -23.12 -5.72 24.18
C ASN A 7 -21.93 -4.87 24.65
N ILE A 8 -22.15 -3.56 24.81
CA ILE A 8 -21.22 -2.67 25.51
C ILE A 8 -21.22 -3.07 26.98
N THR A 9 -20.12 -3.67 27.44
CA THR A 9 -19.96 -4.13 28.82
C THR A 9 -18.89 -3.30 29.54
N SER A 10 -19.09 -3.15 30.85
CA SER A 10 -18.20 -2.39 31.72
C SER A 10 -16.77 -2.92 31.69
N LEU A 11 -15.80 -2.00 31.78
CA LEU A 11 -14.39 -2.32 31.98
C LEU A 11 -14.15 -2.55 33.47
N SER A 12 -13.43 -3.61 33.80
CA SER A 12 -12.82 -3.78 35.11
C SER A 12 -11.70 -2.74 35.31
N LYS A 13 -11.28 -2.54 36.56
CA LYS A 13 -10.19 -1.60 36.90
C LYS A 13 -8.89 -1.91 36.14
N ILE A 14 -8.57 -3.19 35.97
CA ILE A 14 -7.37 -3.66 35.24
C ILE A 14 -7.51 -3.37 33.74
N GLU A 15 -8.67 -3.68 33.16
CA GLU A 15 -8.94 -3.42 31.74
C GLU A 15 -8.90 -1.91 31.42
N SER A 16 -9.49 -1.08 32.28
CA SER A 16 -9.45 0.38 32.13
C SER A 16 -8.02 0.91 32.25
N ALA A 17 -7.25 0.46 33.25
CA ALA A 17 -5.86 0.88 33.44
C ALA A 17 -5.01 0.54 32.21
N LEU A 18 -5.14 -0.69 31.67
CA LEU A 18 -4.43 -1.11 30.47
C LEU A 18 -4.68 -0.17 29.28
N LEU A 19 -5.96 0.08 28.97
CA LEU A 19 -6.33 0.89 27.81
C LEU A 19 -5.91 2.34 27.99
N SER A 20 -6.15 2.94 29.16
CA SER A 20 -5.78 4.32 29.44
C SER A 20 -4.26 4.54 29.39
N THR A 21 -3.46 3.63 29.96
CA THR A 21 -2.00 3.73 29.91
C THR A 21 -1.47 3.62 28.48
N LEU A 22 -1.90 2.62 27.71
CA LEU A 22 -1.47 2.46 26.32
C LEU A 22 -1.88 3.65 25.44
N SER A 23 -3.09 4.16 25.60
CA SER A 23 -3.55 5.35 24.87
C SER A 23 -2.75 6.61 25.25
N ALA A 24 -2.43 6.81 26.53
CA ALA A 24 -1.59 7.91 26.98
C ALA A 24 -0.16 7.86 26.38
N GLU A 25 0.36 6.65 26.16
CA GLU A 25 1.63 6.42 25.46
C GLU A 25 1.53 6.50 23.92
N GLY A 26 0.34 6.77 23.37
CA GLY A 26 0.09 6.79 21.92
C GLY A 26 0.11 5.41 21.25
N LYS A 27 0.12 4.32 22.03
CA LYS A 27 0.15 2.92 21.57
C LYS A 27 -1.24 2.39 21.26
N ASN A 28 -1.91 3.01 20.28
CA ASN A 28 -3.22 2.51 19.79
C ASN A 28 -3.12 1.11 19.18
N ILE A 29 -1.96 0.73 18.64
CA ILE A 29 -1.66 -0.64 18.22
C ILE A 29 -0.58 -1.16 19.16
N PHE A 30 -0.83 -2.30 19.79
CA PHE A 30 0.03 -2.85 20.83
C PHE A 30 0.12 -4.37 20.75
N THR A 31 1.16 -4.93 21.37
CA THR A 31 1.44 -6.36 21.42
C THR A 31 1.01 -6.98 22.75
N THR A 32 1.03 -8.32 22.80
CA THR A 32 0.83 -9.03 24.07
C THR A 32 1.91 -8.69 25.10
N ASP A 33 3.15 -8.42 24.64
CA ASP A 33 4.25 -8.07 25.52
C ASP A 33 4.08 -6.61 26.04
N ASP A 34 3.58 -5.68 25.23
CA ASP A 34 3.20 -4.33 25.70
C ASP A 34 2.14 -4.41 26.82
N ALA A 35 1.09 -5.22 26.62
CA ALA A 35 0.06 -5.40 27.65
C ALA A 35 0.63 -6.07 28.91
N SER A 36 1.57 -7.00 28.75
CA SER A 36 2.28 -7.64 29.85
C SER A 36 3.14 -6.63 30.64
N ALA A 37 3.80 -5.70 29.96
CA ALA A 37 4.61 -4.67 30.57
C ALA A 37 3.76 -3.67 31.39
N VAL A 38 2.55 -3.35 30.93
CA VAL A 38 1.64 -2.45 31.64
C VAL A 38 1.00 -3.10 32.88
N ILE A 39 0.56 -4.36 32.76
CA ILE A 39 -0.21 -5.04 33.82
C ILE A 39 0.65 -5.86 34.78
N GLY A 40 1.89 -6.21 34.41
CA GLY A 40 2.82 -6.96 35.25
C GLY A 40 2.38 -8.39 35.57
N LYS A 41 1.49 -8.98 34.75
CA LYS A 41 0.98 -10.35 34.93
C LYS A 41 1.58 -11.34 33.94
N GLY A 42 1.45 -12.63 34.25
CA GLY A 42 1.87 -13.72 33.39
C GLY A 42 1.10 -13.80 32.07
N ARG A 43 1.69 -14.43 31.05
CA ARG A 43 1.15 -14.50 29.68
C ARG A 43 -0.27 -15.08 29.59
N THR A 44 -0.63 -16.03 30.45
CA THR A 44 -1.97 -16.64 30.46
C THR A 44 -3.03 -15.62 30.87
N ASP A 45 -2.77 -14.87 31.95
CA ASP A 45 -3.69 -13.84 32.44
C ASP A 45 -3.86 -12.72 31.42
N ILE A 46 -2.76 -12.26 30.81
CA ILE A 46 -2.80 -11.23 29.76
C ILE A 46 -3.64 -11.70 28.57
N ARG A 47 -3.48 -12.95 28.14
CA ARG A 47 -4.31 -13.50 27.05
C ARG A 47 -5.79 -13.55 27.40
N ASN A 48 -6.13 -13.89 28.63
CA ASN A 48 -7.52 -13.88 29.11
C ASN A 48 -8.08 -12.47 29.12
N ILE A 49 -7.33 -11.48 29.63
CA ILE A 49 -7.72 -10.06 29.63
C ILE A 49 -7.96 -9.58 28.19
N LEU A 50 -7.03 -9.84 27.27
CA LEU A 50 -7.14 -9.43 25.88
C LEU A 50 -8.29 -10.15 25.15
N SER A 51 -8.54 -11.42 25.45
CA SER A 51 -9.70 -12.15 24.93
C SER A 51 -11.01 -11.51 25.38
N THR A 52 -11.11 -11.18 26.68
CA THR A 52 -12.28 -10.49 27.23
C THR A 52 -12.46 -9.12 26.58
N LEU A 53 -11.42 -8.26 26.55
CA LEU A 53 -11.47 -6.96 25.90
C LEU A 53 -11.93 -7.04 24.43
N SER A 54 -11.48 -8.07 23.70
CA SER A 54 -11.88 -8.27 22.31
C SER A 54 -13.33 -8.73 22.16
N LYS A 55 -13.82 -9.62 23.03
CA LYS A 55 -15.24 -10.00 23.10
C LYS A 55 -16.14 -8.81 23.45
N LYS A 56 -15.65 -7.94 24.33
CA LYS A 56 -16.30 -6.68 24.70
C LYS A 56 -16.14 -5.58 23.64
N SER A 57 -15.47 -5.86 22.52
CA SER A 57 -15.17 -4.94 21.41
C SER A 57 -14.37 -3.68 21.79
N TRP A 58 -13.64 -3.69 22.90
CA TRP A 58 -12.77 -2.57 23.31
C TRP A 58 -11.43 -2.60 22.56
N ILE A 59 -11.07 -3.77 22.04
CA ILE A 59 -9.92 -3.94 21.15
C ILE A 59 -10.29 -4.84 19.96
N ASN A 60 -9.66 -4.61 18.82
CA ASN A 60 -9.72 -5.47 17.65
C ASN A 60 -8.39 -6.22 17.50
N ARG A 61 -8.45 -7.55 17.41
CA ARG A 61 -7.26 -8.35 17.12
C ARG A 61 -6.92 -8.25 15.62
N ILE A 62 -5.79 -7.63 15.29
CA ILE A 62 -5.34 -7.44 13.90
C ILE A 62 -4.40 -8.56 13.41
N GLU A 63 -3.67 -9.18 14.33
CA GLU A 63 -2.82 -10.35 14.09
C GLU A 63 -2.67 -11.17 15.39
N ARG A 64 -2.16 -12.40 15.31
CA ARG A 64 -1.79 -13.14 16.51
C ARG A 64 -0.81 -12.32 17.36
N GLY A 65 -1.27 -11.89 18.52
CA GLY A 65 -0.46 -11.16 19.48
C GLY A 65 -0.41 -9.64 19.26
N LYS A 66 -1.10 -9.10 18.24
CA LYS A 66 -1.20 -7.66 17.96
C LYS A 66 -2.67 -7.22 17.98
N TYR A 67 -2.94 -6.11 18.65
CA TYR A 67 -4.27 -5.61 18.92
C TYR A 67 -4.34 -4.11 18.65
N LEU A 68 -5.51 -3.66 18.20
CA LEU A 68 -5.85 -2.26 17.97
C LEU A 68 -6.86 -1.83 19.03
N ILE A 69 -6.59 -0.77 19.77
CA ILE A 69 -7.54 -0.12 20.69
C ILE A 69 -8.67 0.48 19.86
N VAL A 70 -9.92 0.26 20.31
CA VAL A 70 -11.10 0.92 19.76
C VAL A 70 -11.38 2.16 20.61
N PRO A 71 -11.11 3.38 20.12
CA PRO A 71 -11.36 4.61 20.86
C PRO A 71 -12.86 4.82 21.14
N LEU A 72 -13.16 5.63 22.15
CA LEU A 72 -14.54 5.95 22.54
C LEU A 72 -15.25 6.75 21.44
N GLU A 73 -14.48 7.58 20.73
CA GLU A 73 -14.87 8.39 19.58
C GLU A 73 -15.42 7.55 18.42
N ALA A 74 -15.17 6.22 18.41
CA ALA A 74 -15.72 5.27 17.46
C ALA A 74 -17.26 5.14 17.54
N GLY A 75 -17.88 5.72 18.58
CA GLY A 75 -19.32 5.68 18.83
C GLY A 75 -19.83 4.27 19.14
N VAL A 76 -21.15 4.14 19.23
CA VAL A 76 -21.83 2.87 19.59
C VAL A 76 -21.55 1.76 18.56
N GLU A 77 -21.40 2.12 17.28
CA GLU A 77 -21.08 1.16 16.22
C GLU A 77 -19.62 0.70 16.23
N ARG A 78 -18.74 1.37 17.00
CA ARG A 78 -17.33 1.03 17.16
C ARG A 78 -16.55 0.86 15.85
N LYS A 79 -16.92 1.64 14.84
CA LYS A 79 -16.25 1.71 13.54
C LYS A 79 -15.14 2.75 13.58
N TRP A 80 -14.10 2.46 14.35
CA TRP A 80 -12.85 3.22 14.25
C TRP A 80 -11.76 2.34 13.67
N SER A 81 -11.16 2.81 12.59
CA SER A 81 -9.89 2.30 12.12
C SER A 81 -8.88 3.40 12.29
N GLU A 82 -7.85 3.14 13.10
CA GLU A 82 -6.56 3.81 12.93
C GLU A 82 -6.22 3.85 11.43
N ASP A 83 -5.51 4.89 10.99
CA ASP A 83 -5.20 5.02 9.57
C ASP A 83 -4.65 3.70 9.02
N SER A 84 -5.21 3.31 7.88
CA SER A 84 -4.96 2.00 7.29
C SER A 84 -3.47 1.75 7.00
N PHE A 85 -2.69 2.81 6.74
CA PHE A 85 -1.25 2.75 6.54
C PHE A 85 -0.47 2.58 7.85
N ILE A 86 -0.97 3.16 8.95
CA ILE A 86 -0.43 2.92 10.29
C ILE A 86 -0.69 1.48 10.70
N ILE A 87 -1.87 0.92 10.42
CA ILE A 87 -2.13 -0.50 10.67
C ILE A 87 -1.14 -1.35 9.86
N ALA A 88 -0.95 -1.07 8.56
CA ALA A 88 0.02 -1.78 7.73
C ALA A 88 1.45 -1.75 8.29
N SER A 89 1.89 -0.61 8.82
CA SER A 89 3.24 -0.48 9.39
C SER A 89 3.47 -1.39 10.58
N HIS A 90 2.46 -1.54 11.43
CA HIS A 90 2.53 -2.40 12.61
C HIS A 90 2.31 -3.87 12.30
N LEU A 91 1.70 -4.21 11.15
CA LEU A 91 1.59 -5.60 10.75
C LEU A 91 2.98 -6.17 10.46
N ILE A 92 3.82 -5.47 9.71
CA ILE A 92 5.10 -6.00 9.22
C ILE A 92 6.31 -5.67 10.12
N ALA A 93 6.28 -4.61 10.93
CA ALA A 93 7.32 -4.31 11.93
C ALA A 93 7.39 -5.37 13.07
N PRO A 94 8.58 -5.64 13.65
CA PRO A 94 9.38 -6.81 13.29
C PRO A 94 9.06 -8.06 14.12
N TYR A 95 8.94 -9.19 13.42
CA TYR A 95 9.59 -10.42 13.86
C TYR A 95 11.09 -10.18 13.62
N THR A 96 11.81 -9.79 14.68
CA THR A 96 13.29 -9.72 14.80
C THR A 96 14.07 -9.66 13.48
N ILE A 97 14.38 -8.45 13.01
CA ILE A 97 15.51 -8.22 12.10
C ILE A 97 16.37 -7.15 12.75
N ALA A 98 17.69 -7.36 12.68
CA ALA A 98 18.75 -6.63 13.37
C ALA A 98 18.57 -5.09 13.40
N PRO A 99 19.15 -4.39 14.40
CA PRO A 99 18.94 -2.97 14.69
C PRO A 99 19.29 -1.94 13.60
N TYR A 100 19.57 -2.36 12.36
CA TYR A 100 19.95 -1.51 11.24
C TYR A 100 19.25 -1.84 9.91
N THR A 101 18.22 -2.69 9.90
CA THR A 101 17.52 -3.06 8.65
C THR A 101 16.31 -2.16 8.37
N ILE A 102 16.23 -1.65 7.13
CA ILE A 102 15.06 -0.94 6.58
C ILE A 102 13.81 -1.76 6.90
N ALA A 103 12.75 -1.09 7.39
CA ALA A 103 11.53 -1.78 7.77
C ALA A 103 11.07 -2.70 6.62
N PRO A 104 10.65 -3.95 6.91
CA PRO A 104 10.39 -4.94 5.87
C PRO A 104 9.12 -4.64 5.07
N TYR A 105 8.64 -3.40 5.03
CA TYR A 105 7.47 -3.00 4.26
C TYR A 105 7.58 -1.59 3.70
N THR A 106 6.78 -1.36 2.67
CA THR A 106 6.43 -0.05 2.16
C THR A 106 4.98 -0.07 1.68
N ILE A 107 4.24 1.02 1.89
CA ILE A 107 3.00 1.27 1.16
C ILE A 107 3.39 1.56 -0.30
N ALA A 108 2.70 0.93 -1.26
CA ALA A 108 3.11 0.94 -2.66
C ALA A 108 1.90 0.89 -3.60
N TYR A 109 2.17 0.90 -4.91
CA TYR A 109 1.17 0.72 -5.97
C TYR A 109 -0.02 1.68 -5.81
N TRP A 110 -1.27 1.21 -5.95
CA TRP A 110 -2.44 2.09 -5.94
C TRP A 110 -2.54 2.97 -4.69
N SER A 111 -2.15 2.45 -3.53
CA SER A 111 -2.20 3.23 -2.27
C SER A 111 -1.22 4.39 -2.31
N ALA A 112 0.01 4.18 -2.80
CA ALA A 112 0.97 5.27 -2.97
C ALA A 112 0.57 6.20 -4.13
N LEU A 113 0.02 5.65 -5.21
CA LEU A 113 -0.44 6.42 -6.37
C LEU A 113 -1.52 7.43 -5.95
N SER A 114 -2.50 6.98 -5.17
CA SER A 114 -3.55 7.81 -4.60
C SER A 114 -2.99 8.83 -3.60
N TYR A 115 -2.12 8.40 -2.68
CA TYR A 115 -1.52 9.31 -1.68
C TYR A 115 -0.73 10.47 -2.32
N TRP A 116 0.00 10.21 -3.41
CA TRP A 116 0.74 11.25 -4.14
C TRP A 116 -0.13 12.14 -5.02
N ASN A 117 -1.46 11.93 -5.04
CA ASN A 117 -2.40 12.56 -5.97
C ASN A 117 -1.96 12.36 -7.42
N LEU A 118 -1.51 11.15 -7.75
CA LEU A 118 -1.18 10.73 -9.12
C LEU A 118 -2.39 10.07 -9.81
N THR A 119 -3.41 9.73 -9.04
CA THR A 119 -4.76 9.33 -9.48
C THR A 119 -5.79 9.97 -8.56
N GLU A 120 -6.97 10.24 -9.09
CA GLU A 120 -8.15 10.70 -8.35
C GLU A 120 -8.83 9.53 -7.62
N GLN A 121 -8.51 8.29 -7.99
CA GLN A 121 -9.10 7.10 -7.39
C GLN A 121 -8.56 6.85 -5.99
N MET A 122 -9.47 6.61 -5.04
CA MET A 122 -9.16 6.17 -3.68
C MET A 122 -9.44 4.67 -3.54
N PRO A 123 -8.42 3.79 -3.64
CA PRO A 123 -8.63 2.36 -3.54
C PRO A 123 -9.06 1.99 -2.12
N ARG A 124 -10.11 1.17 -1.99
CA ARG A 124 -10.50 0.58 -0.70
C ARG A 124 -9.43 -0.37 -0.14
N THR A 125 -8.64 -0.97 -1.03
CA THR A 125 -7.57 -1.91 -0.67
C THR A 125 -6.26 -1.19 -0.44
N VAL A 126 -5.61 -1.49 0.68
CA VAL A 126 -4.25 -1.02 0.98
C VAL A 126 -3.23 -1.98 0.39
N PHE A 127 -2.36 -1.47 -0.46
CA PHE A 127 -1.30 -2.22 -1.11
C PHE A 127 0.01 -2.05 -0.34
N VAL A 128 0.55 -3.18 0.12
CA VAL A 128 1.75 -3.21 0.97
C VAL A 128 2.77 -4.15 0.33
N ALA A 129 3.94 -3.61 -0.01
CA ALA A 129 5.05 -4.36 -0.56
C ALA A 129 6.07 -4.70 0.52
N SER A 130 6.68 -5.89 0.44
CA SER A 130 7.69 -6.39 1.38
C SER A 130 8.69 -7.30 0.67
N THR A 131 9.91 -7.41 1.16
CA THR A 131 10.89 -8.40 0.69
C THR A 131 10.62 -9.82 1.24
N HIS A 132 9.71 -9.96 2.19
CA HIS A 132 9.38 -11.24 2.81
C HIS A 132 7.88 -11.53 2.66
N ARG A 133 7.56 -12.78 2.34
CA ARG A 133 6.17 -13.22 2.27
C ARG A 133 5.59 -13.34 3.67
N LYS A 134 4.63 -12.48 4.00
CA LYS A 134 3.90 -12.51 5.27
C LYS A 134 2.52 -13.14 5.14
N PHE A 135 1.75 -12.71 4.15
CA PHE A 135 0.42 -13.23 3.83
C PHE A 135 0.33 -13.54 2.34
N THR A 136 -0.54 -14.50 1.99
CA THR A 136 -0.84 -14.82 0.60
C THR A 136 -2.11 -14.10 0.18
N GLY A 137 -2.04 -13.30 -0.88
CA GLY A 137 -3.22 -12.66 -1.46
C GLY A 137 -3.78 -11.52 -0.62
N GLN A 138 -5.10 -11.33 -0.69
CA GLN A 138 -5.81 -10.26 0.01
C GLN A 138 -6.28 -10.73 1.40
N LYS A 139 -6.11 -9.89 2.42
CA LYS A 139 -6.52 -10.15 3.79
C LYS A 139 -7.30 -8.97 4.34
N LYS A 140 -8.45 -9.21 4.96
CA LYS A 140 -9.24 -8.18 5.64
C LYS A 140 -8.77 -8.05 7.10
N ILE A 141 -8.38 -6.85 7.51
CA ILE A 141 -7.88 -6.55 8.86
C ILE A 141 -8.58 -5.28 9.33
N ALA A 142 -9.22 -5.32 10.50
CA ALA A 142 -10.06 -4.22 10.99
C ALA A 142 -11.06 -3.72 9.93
N SER A 143 -11.68 -4.66 9.20
CA SER A 143 -12.58 -4.40 8.06
C SER A 143 -11.98 -3.76 6.81
N ILE A 144 -10.68 -3.45 6.81
CA ILE A 144 -9.96 -2.89 5.66
C ILE A 144 -9.31 -4.03 4.87
N PRO A 145 -9.50 -4.10 3.54
CA PRO A 145 -8.77 -5.06 2.72
C PRO A 145 -7.31 -4.62 2.53
N TYR A 146 -6.39 -5.55 2.73
CA TYR A 146 -4.96 -5.38 2.47
C TYR A 146 -4.50 -6.37 1.41
N ARG A 147 -3.71 -5.92 0.45
CA ARG A 147 -3.00 -6.77 -0.51
C ARG A 147 -1.51 -6.73 -0.19
N PHE A 148 -0.97 -7.87 0.21
CA PHE A 148 0.46 -8.01 0.49
C PHE A 148 1.18 -8.53 -0.76
N ILE A 149 2.21 -7.81 -1.19
CA ILE A 149 2.99 -8.10 -2.39
C ILE A 149 4.42 -8.38 -1.95
N THR A 150 4.93 -9.54 -2.36
CA THR A 150 6.33 -9.90 -2.10
C THR A 150 7.17 -9.48 -3.28
N LEU A 151 8.15 -8.61 -3.02
CA LEU A 151 9.13 -8.14 -3.99
C LEU A 151 10.46 -8.84 -3.78
N LEU A 152 11.21 -8.99 -4.87
CA LEU A 152 12.62 -9.32 -4.77
C LEU A 152 13.37 -8.15 -4.10
N PRO A 153 14.40 -8.40 -3.26
CA PRO A 153 15.15 -7.36 -2.57
C PRO A 153 15.66 -6.24 -3.49
N GLU A 154 16.11 -6.59 -4.70
CA GLU A 154 16.60 -5.64 -5.71
C GLU A 154 15.52 -4.67 -6.22
N LYS A 155 14.23 -5.03 -6.12
CA LYS A 155 13.07 -4.19 -6.46
C LYS A 155 12.56 -3.35 -5.28
N PHE A 156 13.09 -3.55 -4.08
CA PHE A 156 12.68 -2.84 -2.85
C PHE A 156 13.58 -1.62 -2.60
N PHE A 157 13.26 -0.51 -3.27
CA PHE A 157 14.00 0.75 -3.19
C PHE A 157 13.07 1.93 -3.53
N GLY A 158 13.60 3.16 -3.52
CA GLY A 158 12.80 4.35 -3.82
C GLY A 158 11.73 4.57 -2.74
N ILE A 159 12.10 4.34 -1.49
CA ILE A 159 11.22 4.40 -0.32
C ILE A 159 11.52 5.69 0.43
N LYS A 160 10.48 6.39 0.85
CA LYS A 160 10.56 7.56 1.73
C LYS A 160 9.65 7.40 2.92
N THR A 161 10.04 8.03 4.02
CA THR A 161 9.21 8.10 5.24
C THR A 161 8.24 9.26 5.11
N ILE A 162 6.96 8.98 5.29
CA ILE A 162 5.88 9.97 5.38
C ILE A 162 5.32 10.01 6.80
N TRP A 163 4.62 11.09 7.13
CA TRP A 163 3.93 11.26 8.41
C TRP A 163 2.42 11.14 8.22
N ILE A 164 1.81 10.20 8.94
CA ILE A 164 0.36 10.01 9.01
C ILE A 164 -0.03 10.07 10.48
N ASN A 165 -0.87 11.04 10.87
CA ASN A 165 -1.32 11.24 12.27
C ASN A 165 -0.15 11.15 13.29
N ASN A 166 0.94 11.87 13.01
CA ASN A 166 2.17 11.91 13.81
C ASN A 166 2.94 10.57 13.91
N LYS A 167 2.61 9.57 13.09
CA LYS A 167 3.36 8.31 12.98
C LYS A 167 4.09 8.22 11.65
N LYS A 168 5.30 7.67 11.70
CA LYS A 168 6.13 7.44 10.51
C LYS A 168 5.67 6.19 9.77
N VAL A 169 5.45 6.32 8.47
CA VAL A 169 5.09 5.22 7.56
C VAL A 169 6.05 5.23 6.38
N ASN A 170 6.49 4.05 5.93
CA ASN A 170 7.30 3.91 4.72
C ASN A 170 6.40 3.79 3.49
N MET A 171 6.70 4.57 2.44
CA MET A 171 5.98 4.56 1.18
C MET A 171 6.94 4.70 0.00
N THR A 172 6.60 4.12 -1.16
CA THR A 172 7.34 4.39 -2.40
C THR A 172 7.25 5.87 -2.76
N ASP A 173 8.35 6.45 -3.23
CA ASP A 173 8.34 7.81 -3.77
C ASP A 173 7.55 7.88 -5.10
N PRO A 174 7.19 9.08 -5.59
CA PRO A 174 6.32 9.22 -6.74
C PRO A 174 6.89 8.53 -7.99
N GLU A 175 8.20 8.67 -8.24
CA GLU A 175 8.85 8.05 -9.40
C GLU A 175 8.82 6.52 -9.31
N LYS A 176 9.16 5.95 -8.15
CA LYS A 176 9.11 4.51 -7.93
C LYS A 176 7.68 4.00 -8.03
N THR A 177 6.72 4.74 -7.49
CA THR A 177 5.29 4.39 -7.53
C THR A 177 4.80 4.23 -8.97
N ILE A 178 5.11 5.18 -9.85
CA ILE A 178 4.75 5.07 -11.28
C ILE A 178 5.43 3.87 -11.93
N VAL A 179 6.74 3.69 -11.69
CA VAL A 179 7.49 2.56 -12.24
C VAL A 179 6.91 1.22 -11.78
N ASP A 180 6.51 1.10 -10.51
CA ASP A 180 5.88 -0.09 -9.96
C ASP A 180 4.51 -0.36 -10.58
N CYS A 181 3.71 0.69 -10.79
CA CYS A 181 2.41 0.59 -11.47
C CYS A 181 2.58 0.19 -12.95
N LEU A 182 3.68 0.59 -13.59
CA LEU A 182 4.00 0.16 -14.95
C LEU A 182 4.61 -1.26 -15.00
N ASP A 183 5.30 -1.71 -13.96
CA ASP A 183 5.82 -3.08 -13.83
C ASP A 183 4.68 -4.08 -13.64
N HIS A 184 3.79 -3.76 -12.69
CA HIS A 184 2.63 -4.56 -12.28
C HIS A 184 1.32 -3.73 -12.28
N PRO A 185 0.73 -3.44 -13.46
CA PRO A 185 -0.53 -2.71 -13.57
C PRO A 185 -1.71 -3.33 -12.80
N GLU A 186 -1.68 -4.65 -12.58
CA GLU A 186 -2.67 -5.38 -11.79
C GLU A 186 -2.78 -4.90 -10.33
N TYR A 187 -1.79 -4.18 -9.82
CA TYR A 187 -1.78 -3.63 -8.46
C TYR A 187 -2.15 -2.14 -8.38
N CYS A 188 -2.50 -1.51 -9.50
CA CYS A 188 -2.92 -0.11 -9.54
C CYS A 188 -4.23 0.15 -10.26
N GLY A 189 -5.01 -0.88 -10.59
CA GLY A 189 -6.27 -0.73 -11.34
C GLY A 189 -6.10 -0.84 -12.86
N GLY A 190 -4.99 -1.41 -13.32
CA GLY A 190 -4.68 -1.60 -14.73
C GLY A 190 -3.82 -0.47 -15.32
N ILE A 191 -3.55 -0.56 -16.61
CA ILE A 191 -2.66 0.40 -17.30
C ILE A 191 -3.29 1.79 -17.39
N VAL A 192 -4.63 1.88 -17.36
CA VAL A 192 -5.38 3.15 -17.41
C VAL A 192 -5.04 4.03 -16.21
N GLU A 193 -4.97 3.45 -15.01
CA GLU A 193 -4.57 4.19 -13.81
C GLU A 193 -3.07 4.48 -13.78
N ALA A 194 -2.24 3.58 -14.31
CA ALA A 194 -0.81 3.83 -14.46
C ALA A 194 -0.52 5.03 -15.40
N VAL A 195 -1.25 5.16 -16.52
CA VAL A 195 -1.08 6.29 -17.46
C VAL A 195 -1.53 7.62 -16.85
N LYS A 196 -2.60 7.64 -16.05
CA LYS A 196 -2.97 8.81 -15.24
C LYS A 196 -1.83 9.22 -14.33
N GLY A 197 -1.22 8.25 -13.66
CA GLY A 197 -0.05 8.46 -12.81
C GLY A 197 1.12 9.11 -13.53
N VAL A 198 1.44 8.63 -14.75
CA VAL A 198 2.46 9.23 -15.61
C VAL A 198 2.12 10.69 -15.93
N TRP A 199 0.89 10.96 -16.36
CA TRP A 199 0.46 12.31 -16.75
C TRP A 199 0.45 13.29 -15.58
N ASN A 200 -0.29 12.98 -14.50
CA ASN A 200 -0.42 13.82 -13.32
C ASN A 200 0.96 14.01 -12.64
N GLY A 201 1.79 12.97 -12.64
CA GLY A 201 3.15 13.03 -12.13
C GLY A 201 4.03 14.04 -12.86
N ILE A 202 3.97 14.04 -14.18
CA ILE A 202 4.79 14.93 -15.03
C ILE A 202 4.23 16.35 -15.03
N LYS A 203 2.90 16.51 -15.10
CA LYS A 203 2.25 17.82 -15.16
C LYS A 203 2.22 18.55 -13.82
N ASP A 204 1.84 17.86 -12.75
CA ASP A 204 1.43 18.52 -11.51
C ASP A 204 2.42 18.29 -10.37
N LYS A 205 3.28 17.26 -10.48
CA LYS A 205 4.19 16.83 -9.41
C LYS A 205 5.66 16.97 -9.75
N ASN A 206 6.01 17.53 -10.92
CA ASN A 206 7.38 17.72 -11.39
C ASN A 206 8.24 16.46 -11.25
N ILE A 207 7.68 15.30 -11.59
CA ILE A 207 8.41 14.04 -11.51
C ILE A 207 9.63 14.06 -12.43
N ASP A 208 10.76 13.62 -11.89
CA ASP A 208 11.99 13.48 -12.65
C ASP A 208 11.95 12.19 -13.48
N LEU A 209 11.71 12.34 -14.79
CA LEU A 209 11.73 11.23 -15.74
C LEU A 209 13.09 10.53 -15.84
N LYS A 210 14.21 11.23 -15.58
CA LYS A 210 15.54 10.61 -15.54
C LYS A 210 15.67 9.70 -14.33
N LYS A 211 15.16 10.14 -13.17
CA LYS A 211 15.07 9.30 -11.97
C LYS A 211 14.16 8.08 -12.18
N ALA A 212 12.98 8.28 -12.76
CA ALA A 212 12.07 7.18 -13.12
C ALA A 212 12.72 6.20 -14.12
N THR A 213 13.52 6.70 -15.06
CA THR A 213 14.31 5.88 -15.99
C THR A 213 15.34 5.02 -15.27
N GLY A 214 16.09 5.59 -14.32
CA GLY A 214 17.02 4.84 -13.47
C GLY A 214 16.32 3.76 -12.64
N TYR A 215 15.12 4.06 -12.13
CA TYR A 215 14.31 3.10 -11.38
C TYR A 215 13.79 1.97 -12.27
N ALA A 216 13.28 2.26 -13.46
CA ALA A 216 12.85 1.26 -14.43
C ALA A 216 14.03 0.34 -14.86
N ALA A 217 15.23 0.91 -15.04
CA ALA A 217 16.44 0.13 -15.31
C ALA A 217 16.76 -0.84 -14.16
N ARG A 218 16.67 -0.37 -12.90
CA ARG A 218 16.93 -1.18 -11.71
C ARG A 218 15.88 -2.28 -11.48
N ILE A 219 14.60 -2.02 -11.76
CA ILE A 219 13.54 -3.06 -11.73
C ILE A 219 13.83 -4.18 -12.73
N ASN A 220 14.53 -3.87 -13.82
CA ASN A 220 14.97 -4.79 -14.87
C ASN A 220 13.83 -5.60 -15.53
N ASN A 221 12.61 -5.06 -15.52
CA ASN A 221 11.53 -5.55 -16.38
C ASN A 221 11.42 -4.67 -17.62
N LYS A 222 11.79 -5.23 -18.77
CA LYS A 222 11.81 -4.53 -20.05
C LYS A 222 10.41 -4.06 -20.49
N ALA A 223 9.34 -4.66 -19.97
CA ALA A 223 7.97 -4.21 -20.24
C ALA A 223 7.69 -2.78 -19.70
N VAL A 224 8.38 -2.35 -18.64
CA VAL A 224 8.23 -0.99 -18.08
C VAL A 224 8.63 0.05 -19.13
N PHE A 225 9.78 -0.10 -19.78
CA PHE A 225 10.23 0.84 -20.83
C PHE A 225 9.31 0.84 -22.04
N LYS A 226 8.77 -0.33 -22.42
CA LYS A 226 7.80 -0.44 -23.51
C LYS A 226 6.54 0.36 -23.21
N ARG A 227 5.95 0.16 -22.01
CA ARG A 227 4.74 0.85 -21.55
C ARG A 227 4.99 2.34 -21.39
N LEU A 228 6.04 2.74 -20.68
CA LEU A 228 6.38 4.14 -20.43
C LEU A 228 6.55 4.93 -21.74
N GLY A 229 7.30 4.36 -22.69
CA GLY A 229 7.52 4.99 -23.99
C GLY A 229 6.26 5.18 -24.80
N TYR A 230 5.45 4.13 -24.94
CA TYR A 230 4.18 4.23 -25.67
C TYR A 230 3.20 5.19 -25.00
N LEU A 231 3.07 5.14 -23.67
CA LEU A 231 2.15 6.01 -22.94
C LEU A 231 2.57 7.49 -23.05
N CYS A 232 3.87 7.81 -22.98
CA CYS A 232 4.35 9.16 -23.23
C CYS A 232 4.01 9.65 -24.65
N GLU A 233 4.11 8.80 -25.67
CA GLU A 233 3.70 9.15 -27.04
C GLU A 233 2.20 9.42 -27.16
N VAL A 234 1.38 8.55 -26.55
CA VAL A 234 -0.08 8.72 -26.51
C VAL A 234 -0.48 10.02 -25.81
N LEU A 235 0.23 10.36 -24.73
CA LEU A 235 -0.01 11.57 -23.95
C LEU A 235 0.56 12.84 -24.59
N GLY A 236 1.40 12.73 -25.63
CA GLY A 236 2.07 13.87 -26.26
C GLY A 236 3.25 14.42 -25.44
N ILE A 237 3.80 13.62 -24.52
CA ILE A 237 4.92 14.01 -23.65
C ILE A 237 6.24 13.82 -24.40
N LYS A 238 6.94 14.92 -24.64
CA LYS A 238 8.30 14.91 -25.22
C LYS A 238 9.34 14.77 -24.11
N THR A 239 10.26 13.83 -24.28
CA THR A 239 11.35 13.59 -23.31
C THR A 239 12.59 13.03 -23.98
N GLU A 240 13.75 13.49 -23.53
CA GLU A 240 15.08 13.02 -23.98
C GLU A 240 15.33 11.55 -23.57
N GLN A 241 14.60 11.05 -22.56
CA GLN A 241 14.74 9.67 -22.08
C GLN A 241 14.17 8.62 -23.06
N SER A 242 13.34 9.03 -24.01
CA SER A 242 12.66 8.13 -24.96
C SER A 242 13.63 7.24 -25.75
N ASN A 243 14.77 7.78 -26.17
CA ASN A 243 15.82 7.01 -26.85
C ASN A 243 16.42 5.94 -25.93
N ILE A 244 16.70 6.26 -24.67
CA ILE A 244 17.23 5.32 -23.69
C ILE A 244 16.23 4.16 -23.50
N TRP A 245 14.94 4.47 -23.42
CA TRP A 245 13.89 3.46 -23.27
C TRP A 245 13.85 2.51 -24.46
N LEU A 246 13.85 3.02 -25.70
CA LEU A 246 13.86 2.21 -26.92
C LEU A 246 15.06 1.26 -27.00
N HIS A 247 16.25 1.70 -26.56
CA HIS A 247 17.44 0.84 -26.54
C HIS A 247 17.39 -0.22 -25.43
N ASN A 248 16.51 -0.07 -24.45
CA ASN A 248 16.39 -0.95 -23.28
C ASN A 248 15.14 -1.83 -23.29
N ILE A 249 14.45 -2.01 -24.42
CA ILE A 249 13.36 -2.98 -24.55
C ILE A 249 13.85 -4.34 -25.06
N SER A 250 13.14 -5.42 -24.71
CA SER A 250 13.38 -6.75 -25.27
C SER A 250 12.71 -6.95 -26.64
N LYS A 251 13.18 -7.92 -27.42
CA LYS A 251 12.66 -8.24 -28.77
C LYS A 251 11.20 -8.73 -28.78
N GLY A 252 10.81 -9.49 -27.77
CA GLY A 252 9.47 -10.09 -27.66
C GLY A 252 8.39 -9.04 -27.39
N TYR A 253 7.13 -9.36 -27.72
CA TYR A 253 6.01 -8.47 -27.42
C TYR A 253 5.54 -8.62 -25.97
N SER A 254 5.10 -7.52 -25.36
CA SER A 254 4.46 -7.50 -24.04
C SER A 254 3.05 -6.94 -24.15
N LEU A 255 2.11 -7.42 -23.34
CA LEU A 255 0.79 -6.78 -23.23
C LEU A 255 0.95 -5.37 -22.64
N LEU A 256 0.23 -4.42 -23.24
CA LEU A 256 0.11 -3.08 -22.69
C LEU A 256 -0.52 -3.15 -21.29
N ASP A 257 -1.68 -3.79 -21.18
CA ASP A 257 -2.33 -4.11 -19.91
C ASP A 257 -2.34 -5.63 -19.67
N PRO A 258 -1.57 -6.16 -18.71
CA PRO A 258 -1.58 -7.60 -18.42
C PRO A 258 -2.86 -8.08 -17.72
N THR A 259 -3.75 -7.17 -17.28
CA THR A 259 -5.03 -7.53 -16.65
C THR A 259 -6.13 -7.84 -17.66
N LEU A 260 -5.90 -7.54 -18.95
CA LEU A 260 -6.87 -7.72 -20.02
C LEU A 260 -6.48 -8.86 -20.96
N PRO A 261 -7.43 -9.41 -21.73
CA PRO A 261 -7.15 -10.46 -22.71
C PRO A 261 -6.04 -10.09 -23.70
N ASP A 262 -5.32 -11.11 -24.18
CA ASP A 262 -4.30 -10.97 -25.23
C ASP A 262 -4.95 -10.74 -26.61
N LYS A 263 -5.43 -9.50 -26.83
CA LYS A 263 -6.08 -9.04 -28.06
C LYS A 263 -5.57 -7.66 -28.48
N GLY A 264 -6.05 -7.13 -29.59
CA GLY A 264 -5.69 -5.78 -30.06
C GLY A 264 -4.56 -5.77 -31.09
N ASN A 265 -3.91 -4.63 -31.30
CA ASN A 265 -2.93 -4.45 -32.38
C ASN A 265 -1.48 -4.56 -31.88
N TYR A 266 -0.58 -5.04 -32.73
CA TYR A 266 0.86 -5.03 -32.43
C TYR A 266 1.47 -3.67 -32.78
N LEU A 267 2.05 -3.01 -31.79
CA LEU A 267 2.84 -1.81 -31.97
C LEU A 267 4.33 -2.17 -32.03
N ARG A 268 4.87 -2.22 -33.26
CA ARG A 268 6.24 -2.68 -33.51
C ARG A 268 7.31 -1.83 -32.81
N LYS A 269 7.13 -0.49 -32.77
CA LYS A 269 8.10 0.45 -32.18
C LYS A 269 8.44 0.09 -30.74
N TRP A 270 7.41 -0.11 -29.91
CA TRP A 270 7.57 -0.43 -28.49
C TRP A 270 7.44 -1.91 -28.17
N ARG A 271 7.28 -2.79 -29.18
CA ARG A 271 7.04 -4.22 -28.97
C ARG A 271 5.90 -4.47 -27.98
N LEU A 272 4.80 -3.76 -28.17
CA LEU A 272 3.60 -3.90 -27.36
C LEU A 272 2.47 -4.53 -28.15
N ARG A 273 1.66 -5.34 -27.46
CA ARG A 273 0.33 -5.70 -27.89
C ARG A 273 -0.63 -4.72 -27.21
N CYS A 274 -1.14 -3.78 -27.97
CA CYS A 274 -2.05 -2.73 -27.50
C CYS A 274 -3.45 -3.33 -27.34
N ASN A 275 -3.68 -3.95 -26.18
CA ASN A 275 -4.96 -4.54 -25.78
C ASN A 275 -5.87 -3.58 -25.00
N VAL A 276 -5.57 -2.28 -25.08
CA VAL A 276 -6.38 -1.16 -24.59
C VAL A 276 -6.47 -0.11 -25.69
N ASP A 277 -7.67 0.38 -25.96
CA ASP A 277 -7.88 1.42 -26.95
C ASP A 277 -7.29 2.75 -26.52
N LYS A 278 -6.76 3.50 -27.48
CA LYS A 278 -6.14 4.81 -27.22
C LYS A 278 -7.09 5.79 -26.54
N TYR A 279 -8.38 5.74 -26.88
CA TYR A 279 -9.42 6.58 -26.28
C TYR A 279 -9.48 6.40 -24.75
N ASN A 280 -9.55 5.16 -24.27
CA ASN A 280 -9.59 4.85 -22.83
C ASN A 280 -8.31 5.30 -22.08
N LEU A 281 -7.18 5.41 -22.79
CA LEU A 281 -5.93 5.91 -22.21
C LEU A 281 -5.94 7.44 -22.04
N THR A 282 -6.85 8.17 -22.67
CA THR A 282 -6.82 9.64 -22.72
C THR A 282 -8.14 10.35 -22.39
N GLU A 283 -9.29 9.67 -22.41
CA GLU A 283 -10.63 10.29 -22.21
C GLU A 283 -10.73 11.10 -20.91
N TRP A 284 -10.07 10.64 -19.85
CA TRP A 284 -10.06 11.28 -18.54
C TRP A 284 -9.28 12.60 -18.50
N LYS A 285 -8.58 12.99 -19.57
CA LYS A 285 -7.90 14.29 -19.69
C LYS A 285 -8.84 15.43 -20.09
N GLU A 286 -10.02 15.10 -20.61
CA GLU A 286 -10.99 16.06 -21.15
C GLU A 286 -11.98 16.56 -20.07
N HIS A 287 -11.80 16.11 -18.83
CA HIS A 287 -12.60 16.43 -17.65
C HIS A 287 -11.70 16.86 -16.48
#